data_AF-A0A7C5RC76-F1
#
_entry.id   AF-A0A7C5RC76-F1
#
_cell.length_a   1.000
_cell.length_b   1.000
_cell.length_c   1.000
_cell.angle_alpha   90.00
_cell.angle_beta   90.00
_cell.angle_gamma   90.00
#
_symmetry.space_group_name_H-M   'P 1'
#
loop_
_entity.id
_entity.type
_entity.pdbx_description
1 polymer ?
#
loop_
_entity_poly.entity_id
_entity_poly.type
_entity_poly.pdbx_seq_one_letter_code
_entity_poly.pdbx_strand_id
1 'polypeptide(L)'
;MAAEEEVIRGTVRTGYVSAGGYAYKVRRVLFAQLKHLVQAGKVDQKEVARAAGYLNTLLYHLVVEQMGFTKSDALRITVNYAVRNGTIEWDLDSLKVEMYRRVDDEQVSKALGLAKKAIEGQYTGEEGPATD
;
A
#
# COMPACT_ATOMS: atom_id res chain seq x y z
N MET A 1 35.03 25.19 -8.11
CA MET A 1 34.54 24.11 -7.23
C MET A 1 33.03 24.09 -7.38
N ALA A 2 32.45 23.07 -8.00
CA ALA A 2 31.00 22.92 -8.02
C ALA A 2 30.56 22.63 -6.58
N ALA A 3 29.61 23.41 -6.05
CA ALA A 3 29.01 23.10 -4.76
C ALA A 3 28.43 21.67 -4.83
N GLU A 4 28.72 20.84 -3.84
CA GLU A 4 28.08 19.51 -3.75
C GLU A 4 26.57 19.72 -3.71
N GLU A 5 25.89 19.10 -4.67
CA GLU A 5 24.44 19.17 -4.77
C GLU A 5 23.81 18.48 -3.55
N GLU A 6 23.01 19.21 -2.77
CA GLU A 6 22.30 18.64 -1.62
C GLU A 6 21.26 17.63 -2.12
N VAL A 7 21.53 16.33 -1.93
CA VAL A 7 20.61 15.25 -2.32
C VAL A 7 19.89 14.70 -1.10
N ILE A 8 18.59 14.96 -1.03
CA ILE A 8 17.74 14.43 0.05
C ILE A 8 17.11 13.13 -0.42
N ARG A 9 17.23 12.06 0.36
CA ARG A 9 16.68 10.74 0.02
C ARG A 9 15.55 10.37 0.96
N GLY A 10 14.56 9.65 0.43
CA GLY A 10 13.46 9.13 1.21
C GLY A 10 12.89 7.85 0.62
N THR A 11 11.98 7.23 1.37
CA THR A 11 11.25 6.04 0.91
C THR A 11 9.78 6.23 1.21
N VAL A 12 8.93 6.14 0.17
CA VAL A 12 7.48 6.04 0.35
C VAL A 12 7.13 4.62 0.72
N ARG A 13 6.36 4.45 1.80
CA ARG A 13 5.79 3.17 2.24
C ARG A 13 4.29 3.35 2.47
N THR A 14 3.46 2.61 1.76
CA THR A 14 2.00 2.71 1.93
C THR A 14 1.49 1.92 3.12
N GLY A 15 2.20 0.86 3.53
CA GLY A 15 1.59 -0.23 4.30
C GLY A 15 0.51 -0.94 3.47
N TYR A 16 -0.34 -1.73 4.12
CA TYR A 16 -1.50 -2.32 3.46
C TYR A 16 -2.51 -1.24 3.07
N VAL A 17 -2.92 -1.25 1.80
CA VAL A 17 -3.92 -0.35 1.25
C VAL A 17 -4.75 -1.11 0.22
N SER A 18 -6.04 -0.79 0.09
CA SER A 18 -6.82 -1.33 -1.02
C SER A 18 -6.28 -0.83 -2.36
N ALA A 19 -6.40 -1.63 -3.41
CA ALA A 19 -6.05 -1.22 -4.76
C ALA A 19 -6.92 -0.05 -5.23
N GLY A 20 -8.16 0.09 -4.75
CA GLY A 20 -8.97 1.27 -5.00
C GLY A 20 -8.43 2.56 -4.33
N GLY A 21 -7.63 2.43 -3.27
CA GLY A 21 -7.16 3.55 -2.44
C GLY A 21 -5.66 3.87 -2.55
N TYR A 22 -4.88 3.09 -3.32
CA TYR A 22 -3.42 3.25 -3.33
C TYR A 22 -2.99 4.64 -3.79
N ALA A 23 -3.64 5.20 -4.81
CA ALA A 23 -3.24 6.47 -5.41
C ALA A 23 -3.34 7.63 -4.41
N TYR A 24 -4.41 7.65 -3.62
CA TYR A 24 -4.59 8.61 -2.53
C TYR A 24 -3.55 8.40 -1.43
N LYS A 25 -3.26 7.15 -1.07
CA LYS A 25 -2.29 6.82 -0.02
C LYS A 25 -0.86 7.23 -0.40
N VAL A 26 -0.42 6.93 -1.62
CA VAL A 26 0.90 7.34 -2.15
C VAL A 26 1.04 8.86 -2.08
N ARG A 27 0.06 9.59 -2.63
CA ARG A 27 0.03 11.06 -2.59
C ARG A 27 0.14 11.57 -1.15
N ARG A 28 -0.71 11.09 -0.25
CA ARG A 28 -0.76 11.54 1.16
C ARG A 28 0.57 11.31 1.88
N VAL A 29 1.21 10.16 1.68
CA VAL A 29 2.50 9.83 2.30
C VAL A 29 3.60 10.74 1.75
N LEU A 30 3.68 10.94 0.43
CA LEU A 30 4.71 11.78 -0.16
C LEU A 30 4.58 13.24 0.31
N PHE A 31 3.37 13.79 0.32
CA PHE A 31 3.12 15.14 0.85
C PHE A 31 3.49 15.27 2.33
N ALA A 32 3.21 14.26 3.15
CA ALA A 32 3.59 14.28 4.55
C ALA A 32 5.12 14.28 4.75
N GLN A 33 5.83 13.45 3.98
CA GLN A 33 7.30 13.37 4.07
C GLN A 33 7.99 14.66 3.61
N LEU A 34 7.48 15.28 2.55
CA LEU A 34 8.09 16.48 1.94
C LEU A 34 7.57 17.80 2.51
N LYS A 35 6.65 17.78 3.48
CA LYS A 35 6.03 18.97 4.07
C LYS A 35 7.05 20.02 4.50
N HIS A 36 8.11 19.59 5.20
CA HIS A 36 9.16 20.48 5.69
C HIS A 36 9.97 21.12 4.55
N LEU A 37 10.26 20.38 3.47
CA LEU A 37 10.96 20.92 2.31
C LEU A 37 10.11 21.92 1.53
N VAL A 38 8.80 21.66 1.44
CA VAL A 38 7.85 22.61 0.85
C VAL A 38 7.79 23.90 1.68
N GLN A 39 7.72 23.80 3.00
CA GLN A 39 7.74 24.96 3.90
C GLN A 39 9.05 25.74 3.82
N ALA A 40 10.17 25.05 3.60
CA ALA A 40 11.49 25.66 3.42
C ALA A 40 11.74 26.22 2.00
N GLY A 41 10.77 26.11 1.08
CA GLY A 41 10.92 26.56 -0.31
C GLY A 41 11.90 25.70 -1.14
N LYS A 42 12.32 24.53 -0.64
CA LYS A 42 13.24 23.61 -1.33
C LYS A 42 12.54 22.77 -2.39
N VAL A 43 11.22 22.57 -2.28
CA VAL A 43 10.40 21.80 -3.23
C VAL A 43 9.06 22.51 -3.44
N ASP A 44 8.59 22.63 -4.67
CA ASP A 44 7.26 23.20 -4.97
C ASP A 44 6.15 22.18 -4.66
N GLN A 45 5.02 22.64 -4.12
CA GLN A 45 3.84 21.81 -3.89
C GLN A 45 3.31 21.14 -5.18
N LYS A 46 3.41 21.82 -6.33
CA LYS A 46 3.09 21.31 -7.66
C LYS A 46 4.02 20.18 -8.07
N GLU A 47 5.29 20.25 -7.69
CA GLU A 47 6.26 19.19 -7.97
C GLU A 47 5.95 17.92 -7.18
N VAL A 48 5.57 18.04 -5.91
CA VAL A 48 5.08 16.90 -5.12
C VAL A 48 3.83 16.27 -5.78
N ALA A 49 2.91 17.10 -6.28
CA ALA A 49 1.72 16.62 -6.98
C ALA A 49 2.07 15.90 -8.29
N ARG A 50 3.02 16.44 -9.08
CA ARG A 50 3.51 15.85 -10.33
C ARG A 50 4.16 14.49 -10.07
N ALA A 51 5.09 14.42 -9.11
CA ALA A 51 5.82 13.20 -8.79
C ALA A 51 4.89 12.08 -8.28
N ALA A 52 3.90 12.42 -7.44
CA ALA A 52 2.87 11.48 -7.02
C ALA A 52 1.99 11.02 -8.21
N GLY A 53 1.62 11.93 -9.11
CA GLY A 53 0.86 11.63 -10.31
C GLY A 53 1.58 10.63 -11.22
N TYR A 54 2.87 10.89 -11.49
CA TYR A 54 3.71 10.00 -12.29
C TYR A 54 3.75 8.57 -11.72
N LEU A 55 4.05 8.43 -10.42
CA LEU A 55 4.10 7.11 -9.79
C LEU A 55 2.73 6.42 -9.80
N ASN A 56 1.66 7.16 -9.55
CA ASN A 56 0.30 6.61 -9.60
C ASN A 56 -0.09 6.10 -10.98
N THR A 57 0.29 6.80 -12.06
CA THR A 57 0.05 6.34 -13.44
C THR A 57 0.82 5.05 -13.72
N LEU A 58 2.11 4.98 -13.34
CA LEU A 58 2.90 3.75 -13.47
C LEU A 58 2.26 2.59 -12.70
N LEU A 59 1.86 2.83 -11.45
CA LEU A 59 1.21 1.84 -10.61
C LEU A 59 -0.14 1.40 -11.19
N TYR A 60 -0.89 2.28 -11.86
CA TYR A 60 -2.15 1.91 -12.52
C TYR A 60 -1.91 0.90 -13.63
N HIS A 61 -0.97 1.19 -14.53
CA HIS A 61 -0.59 0.26 -15.60
C HIS A 61 -0.15 -1.08 -15.01
N LEU A 62 0.73 -1.09 -14.00
CA LEU A 62 1.18 -2.33 -13.35
C LEU A 62 0.04 -3.10 -12.66
N VAL A 63 -0.66 -2.47 -11.74
CA VAL A 63 -1.63 -3.14 -10.84
C VAL A 63 -2.89 -3.53 -11.59
N VAL A 64 -3.48 -2.60 -12.33
CA VAL A 64 -4.81 -2.79 -12.93
C VAL A 64 -4.68 -3.44 -14.28
N GLU A 65 -3.87 -2.88 -15.17
CA GLU A 65 -3.83 -3.35 -16.57
C GLU A 65 -3.01 -4.62 -16.74
N GLN A 66 -1.81 -4.69 -16.16
CA GLN A 66 -0.93 -5.86 -16.32
C GLN A 66 -1.30 -7.01 -15.37
N MET A 67 -1.68 -6.69 -14.12
CA MET A 67 -1.92 -7.72 -13.10
C MET A 67 -3.41 -8.03 -12.85
N GLY A 68 -4.33 -7.23 -13.40
CA GLY A 68 -5.77 -7.47 -13.28
C GLY A 68 -6.29 -7.39 -11.84
N PHE A 69 -5.73 -6.49 -11.02
CA PHE A 69 -6.22 -6.26 -9.67
C PHE A 69 -7.46 -5.36 -9.69
N THR A 70 -8.42 -5.71 -8.84
CA THR A 70 -9.69 -5.01 -8.64
C THR A 70 -9.62 -4.13 -7.40
N LYS A 71 -10.58 -3.21 -7.24
CA LYS A 71 -10.58 -2.22 -6.15
C LYS A 71 -10.54 -2.82 -4.73
N SER A 72 -11.07 -4.04 -4.58
CA SER A 72 -11.19 -4.75 -3.30
C SER A 72 -9.94 -5.56 -2.93
N ASP A 73 -9.02 -5.75 -3.86
CA ASP A 73 -7.72 -6.36 -3.58
C ASP A 73 -6.86 -5.41 -2.73
N ALA A 74 -5.84 -5.96 -2.08
CA ALA A 74 -4.92 -5.19 -1.25
C ALA A 74 -3.50 -5.17 -1.83
N LEU A 75 -2.79 -4.09 -1.57
CA LEU A 75 -1.43 -3.83 -2.03
C LEU A 75 -0.57 -3.32 -0.87
N ARG A 76 0.74 -3.48 -1.01
CA ARG A 76 1.73 -2.76 -0.21
C ARG A 76 2.86 -2.29 -1.11
N ILE A 77 3.02 -0.97 -1.21
CA ILE A 77 3.97 -0.32 -2.12
C ILE A 77 5.10 0.29 -1.30
N THR A 78 6.33 0.04 -1.74
CA THR A 78 7.56 0.65 -1.22
C THR A 78 8.41 1.12 -2.39
N VAL A 79 8.89 2.37 -2.36
CA VAL A 79 9.77 2.90 -3.42
C VAL A 79 10.62 4.05 -2.87
N ASN A 80 11.89 4.10 -3.28
CA ASN A 80 12.82 5.15 -2.92
C ASN A 80 12.71 6.34 -3.87
N TYR A 81 13.07 7.53 -3.37
CA TYR A 81 13.22 8.73 -4.17
C TYR A 81 14.40 9.58 -3.71
N ALA A 82 14.83 10.45 -4.59
CA ALA A 82 15.76 11.54 -4.31
C ALA A 82 15.12 12.89 -4.66
N VAL A 83 15.44 13.92 -3.90
CA VAL A 83 15.15 15.32 -4.24
C VAL A 83 16.45 15.98 -4.66
N ARG A 84 16.49 16.52 -5.87
CA ARG A 84 17.64 17.20 -6.50
C ARG A 84 17.18 18.51 -7.11
N ASN A 85 17.76 19.63 -6.68
CA ASN A 85 17.37 20.97 -7.13
C ASN A 85 15.84 21.19 -7.14
N GLY A 86 15.16 20.69 -6.10
CA GLY A 86 13.71 20.77 -5.95
C GLY A 86 12.88 19.82 -6.80
N THR A 87 13.49 18.97 -7.62
CA THR A 87 12.83 17.93 -8.43
C THR A 87 12.85 16.59 -7.71
N ILE A 88 11.74 15.85 -7.75
CA ILE A 88 11.61 14.52 -7.14
C ILE A 88 11.84 13.45 -8.23
N GLU A 89 12.84 12.61 -8.01
CA GLU A 89 13.22 11.50 -8.87
C GLU A 89 12.92 10.17 -8.16
N TRP A 90 12.19 9.29 -8.83
CA TRP A 90 11.92 7.94 -8.31
C TRP A 90 13.05 6.99 -8.72
N ASP A 91 13.50 6.18 -7.77
CA ASP A 91 14.34 5.00 -8.03
C ASP A 91 13.39 3.82 -8.33
N LEU A 92 13.09 3.62 -9.61
CA LEU A 92 12.14 2.59 -10.05
C LEU A 92 12.68 1.17 -9.86
N ASP A 93 14.00 0.98 -9.81
CA ASP A 93 14.61 -0.32 -9.53
C ASP A 93 14.34 -0.76 -8.07
N SER A 94 14.13 0.21 -7.17
CA SER A 94 13.70 -0.05 -5.79
C SER A 94 12.19 -0.29 -5.62
N LEU A 95 11.39 -0.13 -6.67
CA LEU A 95 9.93 -0.25 -6.58
C LEU A 95 9.53 -1.70 -6.23
N LYS A 96 8.98 -1.87 -5.03
CA LYS A 96 8.39 -3.12 -4.57
C LYS A 96 6.89 -2.95 -4.41
N VAL A 97 6.11 -3.79 -5.11
CA VAL A 97 4.66 -3.88 -4.97
C VAL A 97 4.30 -5.30 -4.53
N GLU A 98 3.90 -5.46 -3.28
CA GLU A 98 3.32 -6.69 -2.77
C GLU A 98 1.81 -6.65 -3.04
N MET A 99 1.26 -7.77 -3.51
CA MET A 99 -0.10 -7.85 -4.04
C MET A 99 -0.87 -9.00 -3.39
N TYR A 100 -2.08 -8.72 -2.90
CA TYR A 100 -2.90 -9.63 -2.12
C TYR A 100 -4.31 -9.67 -2.72
N ARG A 101 -4.68 -10.79 -3.35
CA ARG A 101 -6.03 -10.95 -3.90
C ARG A 101 -7.03 -11.21 -2.80
N ARG A 102 -8.19 -10.54 -2.89
CA ARG A 102 -9.32 -10.82 -2.00
C ARG A 102 -9.89 -12.20 -2.32
N VAL A 103 -10.18 -12.97 -1.28
CA VAL A 103 -10.97 -14.21 -1.40
C VAL A 103 -12.44 -13.83 -1.49
N ASP A 104 -13.18 -14.49 -2.39
CA ASP A 104 -14.60 -14.21 -2.61
C ASP A 104 -15.46 -14.50 -1.36
N ASP A 105 -16.52 -13.70 -1.17
CA ASP A 105 -17.39 -13.79 0.00
C ASP A 105 -18.15 -15.14 0.08
N GLU A 106 -18.52 -15.73 -1.06
CA GLU A 106 -19.16 -17.05 -1.11
C GLU A 106 -18.19 -18.12 -0.60
N GLN A 107 -16.93 -18.07 -1.05
CA GLN A 107 -15.90 -18.99 -0.61
C GLN A 107 -15.62 -18.84 0.89
N VAL A 108 -15.54 -17.60 1.39
CA VAL A 108 -15.36 -17.33 2.82
C VAL A 108 -16.57 -17.82 3.62
N SER A 109 -17.80 -17.59 3.15
CA SER A 109 -19.04 -18.02 3.81
C SER A 109 -19.12 -19.55 3.92
N LYS A 110 -18.79 -20.26 2.84
CA LYS A 110 -18.72 -21.73 2.83
C LYS A 110 -17.67 -22.24 3.82
N ALA A 111 -16.47 -21.66 3.81
CA ALA A 111 -15.40 -22.03 4.73
C ALA A 111 -15.79 -21.77 6.19
N LEU A 112 -16.47 -20.66 6.46
CA LEU A 112 -17.00 -20.33 7.78
C LEU A 112 -18.02 -21.35 8.27
N GLY A 113 -18.92 -21.80 7.39
CA GLY A 113 -19.88 -22.86 7.72
C GLY A 113 -19.21 -24.18 8.10
N LEU A 114 -18.16 -24.57 7.39
CA LEU A 114 -17.37 -25.77 7.71
C LEU A 114 -16.61 -25.61 9.04
N ALA A 115 -15.99 -24.44 9.25
CA ALA A 115 -15.27 -24.14 10.49
C ALA A 115 -16.21 -24.20 11.72
N LYS A 116 -17.44 -23.67 11.60
CA LYS A 116 -18.45 -23.76 12.67
C LYS A 116 -18.79 -25.20 13.02
N LYS A 117 -19.06 -26.05 12.02
CA LYS A 117 -19.37 -27.48 12.24
C LYS A 117 -18.22 -28.23 12.89
N ALA A 118 -16.98 -27.94 12.50
CA ALA A 118 -15.80 -28.57 13.09
C ALA A 118 -15.65 -28.24 14.58
N ILE A 119 -15.97 -27.01 14.96
CA ILE A 119 -15.95 -26.54 16.35
C ILE A 119 -17.12 -27.15 17.14
N GLU A 120 -18.35 -27.12 16.62
CA GLU A 120 -19.53 -27.69 17.30
C GLU A 120 -19.40 -29.19 17.57
N GLY A 121 -18.78 -29.95 16.66
CA GLY A 121 -18.44 -31.36 16.86
C GLY A 121 -17.34 -31.62 17.89
N GLN A 122 -16.54 -30.60 18.25
CA GLN A 122 -15.50 -30.70 19.28
C GLN A 122 -16.03 -30.41 20.69
N TYR A 123 -17.11 -29.65 20.84
CA TYR A 123 -17.72 -29.31 22.14
C TYR A 123 -18.95 -30.15 22.51
N THR A 124 -19.43 -31.02 21.63
CA THR A 124 -20.57 -31.92 21.92
C THR A 124 -20.17 -33.23 22.62
N GLY A 125 -18.91 -33.37 23.02
CA GLY A 125 -18.36 -34.56 23.71
C GLY A 125 -18.14 -34.42 25.22
N GLU A 126 -18.45 -33.27 25.82
CA GLU A 126 -18.52 -33.14 27.28
C GLU A 126 -19.98 -33.24 27.71
N GLU A 127 -20.45 -34.48 27.91
CA GLU A 127 -21.53 -34.71 28.88
C GLU A 127 -21.02 -34.11 30.21
N GLY A 128 -21.56 -32.94 30.58
CA GLY A 128 -21.38 -32.41 31.91
C GLY A 128 -21.77 -33.48 32.93
N PRO A 129 -21.05 -33.59 34.06
CA PRO A 129 -21.29 -34.67 35.00
C PRO A 129 -22.76 -34.70 35.40
N ALA A 130 -23.38 -35.88 35.27
CA ALA A 130 -24.71 -36.14 35.78
C ALA A 130 -24.78 -35.71 37.25
N THR A 131 -25.59 -34.70 37.53
CA THR A 131 -25.93 -34.32 38.89
C THR A 131 -27.02 -35.26 39.37
N ASP A 132 -26.66 -36.16 40.29
CA ASP A 132 -27.59 -36.94 41.12
C ASP A 132 -28.46 -36.05 42.02
#